data_AF-A0A9P6HHH4-F1
#
_entry.id   AF-A0A9P6HHH4-F1
#
_cell.length_a   1.000
_cell.length_b   1.000
_cell.length_c   1.000
_cell.angle_alpha   90.00
_cell.angle_beta   90.00
_cell.angle_gamma   90.00
#
_symmetry.space_group_name_H-M   'P 1'
#
loop_
_entity.id
_entity.type
_entity.pdbx_description
1 polymer ?
#
loop_
_entity_poly.entity_id
_entity_poly.type
_entity_poly.pdbx_seq_one_letter_code
_entity_poly.pdbx_strand_id
1 'polypeptide(L)'
;MSLPSALTITESDPSGGAGIQADLKTFTALNCYGTSVITALTAQNTNGMHGVHACPSGFVKDQLVSVLDDTGALVIKTGTLCSEATIRVVASTLRNYFREKTLRLVCDPVGVSTPGRAPLEDGALGSLIDEIMPLATLITPNKSEAELILSHKGKNIKISSLADMIPASKELLTLGSEAVLLKGGHVTTTITEVYELLGKNPTISVNKYGLLDENMNILGKDDQTSELVVDVLQDSSGSDGGVQTSLFVGPRVKSAHTHGVGCTLSAAIVCGLADRLTIADAVRGGTMYTYLGILHALPVGTGHSPLNHTHSLVSRFVPRPFPGDSYPLTRVLISSTANMWKEYVEHKFVKEVGKGQLDKKCFVHSIKQGYHYLKYYGRAYALMAAKSTSFTTMTAATQSVGDVLNFISTNHKELCIRWGVSEKELQETPESAATTAYGAYIMDIGFQGDTVKLTMALAPCLLGYGEAGLWLIEESKRPDSWVVMDETLNPYVSWIKEFSGETYQKEVKAGLTTIEGFGSTTPVTKERFEELVEVWKRCVVMEKGFWDMIISLS
;
A
#
# COMPACT_ATOMS: atom_id res chain seq x y z
N MET A 1 -13.72 17.79 -4.65
CA MET A 1 -12.35 18.29 -4.40
C MET A 1 -11.59 18.17 -5.71
N SER A 2 -10.96 19.24 -6.20
CA SER A 2 -10.05 19.19 -7.35
C SER A 2 -8.66 18.76 -6.88
N LEU A 3 -8.00 17.85 -7.60
CA LEU A 3 -6.62 17.45 -7.30
C LEU A 3 -5.69 18.67 -7.47
N PRO A 4 -4.68 18.86 -6.61
CA PRO A 4 -3.70 19.93 -6.79
C PRO A 4 -2.88 19.69 -8.07
N SER A 5 -2.84 20.69 -8.95
CA SER A 5 -2.10 20.62 -10.22
C SER A 5 -0.61 20.87 -10.01
N ALA A 6 0.24 19.92 -10.42
CA ALA A 6 1.69 20.02 -10.39
C ALA A 6 2.24 19.95 -11.83
N LEU A 7 3.16 20.84 -12.17
CA LEU A 7 3.79 20.89 -13.50
C LEU A 7 5.27 20.52 -13.38
N THR A 8 5.76 19.60 -14.21
CA THR A 8 7.21 19.37 -14.41
C THR A 8 7.70 19.94 -15.74
N ILE A 9 8.88 20.56 -15.75
CA ILE A 9 9.57 21.09 -16.93
C ILE A 9 10.95 20.44 -16.98
N THR A 10 11.10 19.37 -17.75
CA THR A 10 12.35 18.58 -17.81
C THR A 10 12.38 17.69 -19.06
N GLU A 11 13.48 16.99 -19.26
CA GLU A 11 13.68 16.01 -20.32
C GLU A 11 12.90 14.70 -20.10
N SER A 12 12.66 13.97 -21.18
CA SER A 12 12.13 12.62 -21.13
C SER A 12 13.22 11.59 -20.87
N ASP A 13 13.06 10.71 -19.88
CA ASP A 13 13.80 9.45 -19.76
C ASP A 13 12.90 8.29 -20.20
N PRO A 14 13.09 7.75 -21.43
CA PRO A 14 12.21 6.71 -21.96
C PRO A 14 12.31 5.39 -21.19
N SER A 15 13.34 5.16 -20.37
CA SER A 15 13.38 3.99 -19.48
C SER A 15 12.44 4.11 -18.28
N GLY A 16 11.89 5.30 -18.06
CA GLY A 16 10.89 5.57 -17.04
C GLY A 16 11.45 5.67 -15.63
N GLY A 17 12.77 5.81 -15.49
CA GLY A 17 13.45 5.86 -14.19
C GLY A 17 13.72 7.27 -13.68
N ALA A 18 13.77 8.27 -14.56
CA ALA A 18 14.00 9.67 -14.22
C ALA A 18 13.15 10.60 -15.11
N GLY A 19 13.53 11.89 -15.20
CA GLY A 19 12.91 12.86 -16.09
C GLY A 19 11.41 13.05 -15.83
N ILE A 20 10.67 13.46 -16.87
CA ILE A 20 9.21 13.66 -16.78
C ILE A 20 8.49 12.39 -16.29
N GLN A 21 9.00 11.19 -16.61
CA GLN A 21 8.37 9.93 -16.25
C GLN A 21 8.42 9.68 -14.75
N ALA A 22 9.58 9.91 -14.10
CA ALA A 22 9.69 9.82 -12.65
C ALA A 22 8.79 10.85 -11.96
N ASP A 23 8.74 12.06 -12.51
CA ASP A 23 7.97 13.16 -11.95
C ASP A 23 6.47 12.87 -12.01
N LEU A 24 5.93 12.49 -13.18
CA LEU A 24 4.52 12.17 -13.34
C LEU A 24 4.10 10.93 -12.55
N LYS A 25 4.96 9.91 -12.43
CA LYS A 25 4.71 8.75 -11.55
C LYS A 25 4.59 9.18 -10.09
N THR A 26 5.50 10.04 -9.64
CA THR A 26 5.52 10.56 -8.27
C THR A 26 4.31 11.46 -7.99
N PHE A 27 3.98 12.37 -8.90
CA PHE A 27 2.78 13.22 -8.81
C PHE A 27 1.52 12.37 -8.69
N THR A 28 1.38 11.35 -9.53
CA THR A 28 0.25 10.41 -9.47
C THR A 28 0.23 9.67 -8.14
N ALA A 29 1.40 9.21 -7.67
CA ALA A 29 1.53 8.42 -6.45
C ALA A 29 1.26 9.18 -5.15
N LEU A 30 1.34 10.51 -5.22
CA LEU A 30 1.06 11.44 -4.12
C LEU A 30 -0.18 12.30 -4.40
N ASN A 31 -1.08 11.82 -5.25
CA ASN A 31 -2.41 12.40 -5.48
C ASN A 31 -2.39 13.85 -6.00
N CYS A 32 -1.41 14.20 -6.83
CA CYS A 32 -1.36 15.44 -7.61
C CYS A 32 -1.75 15.18 -9.06
N TYR A 33 -2.43 16.14 -9.70
CA TYR A 33 -2.64 16.10 -11.14
C TYR A 33 -1.37 16.58 -11.84
N GLY A 34 -0.62 15.64 -12.41
CA GLY A 34 0.65 15.93 -13.08
C GLY A 34 0.47 16.41 -14.52
N THR A 35 1.11 17.53 -14.84
CA THR A 35 1.29 18.04 -16.21
C THR A 35 2.79 18.13 -16.52
N SER A 36 3.15 18.15 -17.80
CA SER A 36 4.57 18.18 -18.20
C SER A 36 4.83 19.05 -19.42
N VAL A 37 5.97 19.72 -19.41
CA VAL A 37 6.59 20.39 -20.57
C VAL A 37 7.92 19.72 -20.84
N ILE A 38 8.11 19.23 -22.06
CA ILE A 38 9.28 18.44 -22.44
C ILE A 38 10.37 19.36 -23.00
N THR A 39 11.55 19.39 -22.38
CA THR A 39 12.70 20.19 -22.81
C THR A 39 13.62 19.46 -23.77
N ALA A 40 13.68 18.13 -23.68
CA ALA A 40 14.38 17.28 -24.62
C ALA A 40 13.82 15.85 -24.61
N LEU A 41 13.90 15.18 -25.75
CA LEU A 41 13.76 13.74 -25.83
C LEU A 41 15.14 13.13 -25.68
N THR A 42 15.25 12.07 -24.88
CA THR A 42 16.52 11.36 -24.70
C THR A 42 16.40 9.92 -25.17
N ALA A 43 17.50 9.37 -25.68
CA ALA A 43 17.67 7.94 -25.86
C ALA A 43 18.50 7.44 -24.67
N GLN A 44 17.82 7.14 -23.56
CA GLN A 44 18.45 6.72 -22.30
C GLN A 44 17.90 5.38 -21.81
N ASN A 45 18.75 4.59 -21.16
CA ASN A 45 18.32 3.44 -20.37
C ASN A 45 19.15 3.30 -19.09
N THR A 46 18.95 2.20 -18.38
CA THR A 46 19.65 1.91 -17.11
C THR A 46 21.18 1.83 -17.26
N ASN A 47 21.70 1.65 -18.48
CA ASN A 47 23.14 1.64 -18.76
C ASN A 47 23.69 3.03 -19.13
N GLY A 48 22.84 4.06 -19.21
CA GLY A 48 23.23 5.43 -19.47
C GLY A 48 22.52 6.07 -20.67
N MET A 49 22.97 7.28 -20.98
CA MET A 49 22.50 8.13 -22.08
C MET A 49 23.22 7.80 -23.39
N HIS A 50 22.45 7.61 -24.46
CA HIS A 50 22.95 7.29 -25.82
C HIS A 50 22.71 8.43 -26.83
N GLY A 51 21.80 9.36 -26.52
CA GLY A 51 21.52 10.49 -27.40
C GLY A 51 20.52 11.47 -26.79
N VAL A 52 20.57 12.72 -27.24
CA VAL A 52 19.66 13.79 -26.84
C VAL A 52 19.16 14.52 -28.07
N HIS A 53 17.85 14.75 -28.13
CA HIS A 53 17.17 15.56 -29.11
C HIS A 53 16.48 16.72 -28.38
N ALA A 54 17.14 17.87 -28.35
CA ALA A 54 16.63 19.06 -27.68
C ALA A 54 15.36 19.58 -28.35
N CYS A 55 14.37 19.92 -27.54
CA CYS A 55 13.16 20.57 -28.00
C CYS A 55 13.48 22.03 -28.37
N PRO A 56 13.05 22.54 -29.53
CA PRO A 56 13.21 23.96 -29.85
C PRO A 56 12.61 24.83 -28.75
N SER A 57 13.35 25.83 -28.26
CA SER A 57 12.91 26.66 -27.13
C SER A 57 11.57 27.37 -27.38
N GLY A 58 11.30 27.77 -28.62
CA GLY A 58 9.98 28.28 -29.03
C GLY A 58 8.85 27.28 -28.78
N PHE A 59 9.08 26.00 -29.08
CA PHE A 59 8.07 24.96 -28.81
C PHE A 59 7.97 24.59 -27.33
N VAL A 60 9.05 24.73 -26.55
CA VAL A 60 8.98 24.66 -25.07
C VAL A 60 8.07 25.75 -24.52
N LYS A 61 8.19 26.98 -25.04
CA LYS A 61 7.27 28.08 -24.69
C LYS A 61 5.82 27.71 -25.01
N ASP A 62 5.56 27.23 -26.22
CA ASP A 62 4.20 26.92 -26.67
C ASP A 62 3.55 25.84 -25.79
N GLN A 63 4.30 24.79 -25.41
CA GLN A 63 3.85 23.79 -24.44
C GLN A 63 3.55 24.43 -23.07
N LEU A 64 4.46 25.25 -22.55
CA LEU A 64 4.33 25.88 -21.23
C LEU A 64 3.11 26.81 -21.16
N VAL A 65 2.92 27.65 -22.17
CA VAL A 65 1.74 28.52 -22.27
C VAL A 65 0.46 27.69 -22.37
N SER A 66 0.44 26.65 -23.21
CA SER A 66 -0.75 25.80 -23.38
C SER A 66 -1.20 25.15 -22.06
N VAL A 67 -0.25 24.64 -21.26
CA VAL A 67 -0.56 24.03 -19.96
C VAL A 67 -1.01 25.07 -18.93
N LEU A 68 -0.30 26.20 -18.86
CA LEU A 68 -0.60 27.24 -17.88
C LEU A 68 -1.93 27.95 -18.16
N ASP A 69 -2.29 28.17 -19.42
CA ASP A 69 -3.53 28.87 -19.80
C ASP A 69 -4.80 28.03 -19.56
N ASP A 70 -4.71 26.70 -19.64
CA ASP A 70 -5.86 25.79 -19.45
C ASP A 70 -5.88 25.15 -18.06
N THR A 71 -4.93 24.25 -17.79
CA THR A 71 -4.90 23.49 -16.53
C THR A 71 -4.32 24.26 -15.35
N GLY A 72 -3.49 25.28 -15.63
CA GLY A 72 -2.71 25.99 -14.63
C GLY A 72 -1.65 25.11 -13.94
N ALA A 73 -0.93 25.70 -13.00
CA ALA A 73 -0.02 24.97 -12.12
C ALA A 73 0.00 25.63 -10.73
N LEU A 74 -0.25 24.85 -9.68
CA LEU A 74 -0.20 25.32 -8.30
C LEU A 74 1.25 25.34 -7.81
N VAL A 75 2.03 24.34 -8.23
CA VAL A 75 3.46 24.22 -7.97
C VAL A 75 4.14 23.71 -9.24
N ILE A 76 5.32 24.23 -9.52
CA ILE A 76 6.13 23.91 -10.69
C ILE A 76 7.43 23.27 -10.24
N LYS A 77 7.89 22.28 -11.01
CA LYS A 77 9.19 21.64 -10.88
C LYS A 77 10.00 21.90 -12.16
N THR A 78 11.27 22.27 -12.03
CA THR A 78 12.22 22.17 -13.15
C THR A 78 13.26 21.09 -12.90
N GLY A 79 13.61 20.32 -13.92
CA GLY A 79 14.79 19.45 -13.95
C GLY A 79 15.80 19.93 -14.99
N THR A 80 16.27 19.07 -15.90
CA THR A 80 17.25 19.50 -16.93
C THR A 80 16.57 20.36 -18.01
N LEU A 81 17.08 21.58 -18.18
CA LEU A 81 16.59 22.56 -19.16
C LEU A 81 17.45 22.63 -20.45
N CYS A 82 18.52 21.83 -20.53
CA CYS A 82 19.40 21.57 -21.69
C CYS A 82 20.22 22.75 -22.26
N SER A 83 19.65 23.94 -22.44
CA SER A 83 20.31 25.08 -23.09
C SER A 83 19.96 26.43 -22.47
N GLU A 84 20.83 27.42 -22.66
CA GLU A 84 20.58 28.81 -22.27
C GLU A 84 19.29 29.36 -22.90
N ALA A 85 19.04 29.06 -24.17
CA ALA A 85 17.84 29.51 -24.88
C ALA A 85 16.55 28.99 -24.20
N THR A 86 16.51 27.70 -23.84
CA THR A 86 15.38 27.11 -23.13
C THR A 86 15.22 27.69 -21.73
N ILE A 87 16.32 27.86 -20.99
CA ILE A 87 16.31 28.46 -19.64
C ILE A 87 15.71 29.87 -19.67
N ARG A 88 16.19 30.74 -20.59
CA ARG A 88 15.68 32.11 -20.73
C ARG A 88 14.21 32.14 -21.11
N VAL A 89 13.77 31.25 -21.99
CA VAL A 89 12.35 31.14 -22.38
C VAL A 89 11.49 30.69 -21.21
N VAL A 90 11.89 29.67 -20.46
CA VAL A 90 11.16 29.21 -19.27
C VAL A 90 11.10 30.32 -18.23
N ALA A 91 12.22 30.93 -17.88
CA ALA A 91 12.28 32.01 -16.89
C ALA A 91 11.40 33.21 -17.28
N SER A 92 11.52 33.71 -18.52
CA SER A 92 10.72 34.84 -18.99
C SER A 92 9.22 34.52 -19.05
N THR A 93 8.85 33.30 -19.44
CA THR A 93 7.45 32.87 -19.47
C THR A 93 6.86 32.78 -18.06
N LEU A 94 7.59 32.17 -17.12
CA LEU A 94 7.15 32.09 -15.72
C LEU A 94 7.03 33.48 -15.07
N ARG A 95 8.00 34.38 -15.26
CA ARG A 95 7.93 35.76 -14.74
C ARG A 95 6.72 36.51 -15.28
N ASN A 96 6.41 36.35 -16.57
CA ASN A 96 5.28 37.03 -17.18
C ASN A 96 3.95 36.46 -16.68
N TYR A 97 3.81 35.13 -16.63
CA TYR A 97 2.58 34.47 -16.23
C TYR A 97 2.26 34.66 -14.73
N PHE A 98 3.28 34.63 -13.87
CA PHE A 98 3.16 34.79 -12.42
C PHE A 98 3.45 36.21 -11.93
N ARG A 99 3.41 37.23 -12.81
CA ARG A 99 3.65 38.63 -12.40
C ARG A 99 2.72 39.10 -11.27
N GLU A 100 1.47 38.63 -11.29
CA GLU A 100 0.42 39.00 -10.33
C GLU A 100 -0.02 37.81 -9.44
N LYS A 101 0.70 36.67 -9.52
CA LYS A 101 0.37 35.44 -8.80
C LYS A 101 1.61 34.93 -8.05
N THR A 102 1.43 34.24 -6.93
CA THR A 102 2.55 33.58 -6.26
C THR A 102 3.06 32.43 -7.12
N LEU A 103 4.33 32.49 -7.53
CA LEU A 103 5.04 31.37 -8.14
C LEU A 103 5.58 30.46 -7.04
N ARG A 104 5.24 29.17 -7.08
CA ARG A 104 5.87 28.13 -6.26
C ARG A 104 6.70 27.23 -7.16
N LEU A 105 8.02 27.39 -7.11
CA LEU A 105 8.94 26.69 -8.00
C LEU A 105 9.97 25.90 -7.21
N VAL A 106 10.02 24.59 -7.47
CA VAL A 106 11.11 23.71 -7.01
C VAL A 106 12.06 23.48 -8.17
N CYS A 107 13.28 23.99 -8.06
CA CYS A 107 14.31 23.81 -9.07
C CYS A 107 15.30 22.71 -8.65
N ASP A 108 15.24 21.58 -9.34
CA ASP A 108 16.26 20.52 -9.24
C ASP A 108 17.33 20.82 -10.30
N PRO A 109 18.54 21.30 -9.93
CA PRO A 109 19.54 21.79 -10.88
C PRO A 109 20.29 20.63 -11.55
N VAL A 110 19.55 19.74 -12.20
CA VAL A 110 20.05 18.50 -12.80
C VAL A 110 20.84 18.81 -14.08
N GLY A 111 22.09 18.35 -14.14
CA GLY A 111 22.96 18.50 -15.32
C GLY A 111 24.36 19.04 -15.02
N VAL A 112 24.68 19.31 -13.75
CA VAL A 112 25.91 20.01 -13.36
C VAL A 112 27.10 19.05 -13.15
N SER A 113 26.91 17.74 -12.97
CA SER A 113 28.02 16.77 -12.89
C SER A 113 27.60 15.29 -12.79
N THR A 114 26.36 14.92 -13.11
CA THR A 114 25.87 13.55 -12.89
C THR A 114 26.40 12.58 -13.96
N PRO A 115 27.11 11.49 -13.58
CA PRO A 115 27.55 10.48 -14.55
C PRO A 115 26.36 9.90 -15.34
N GLY A 116 26.52 9.79 -16.66
CA GLY A 116 25.52 9.17 -17.54
C GLY A 116 24.36 10.07 -17.99
N ARG A 117 24.45 11.40 -17.79
CA ARG A 117 23.52 12.40 -18.36
C ARG A 117 24.22 13.28 -19.38
N ALA A 118 23.43 13.93 -20.24
CA ALA A 118 23.98 14.87 -21.21
C ALA A 118 24.56 16.11 -20.50
N PRO A 119 25.76 16.56 -20.91
CA PRO A 119 26.34 17.78 -20.37
C PRO A 119 25.48 19.00 -20.71
N LEU A 120 25.42 19.96 -19.79
CA LEU A 120 24.86 21.28 -20.07
C LEU A 120 25.67 21.94 -21.20
N GLU A 121 24.97 22.62 -22.11
CA GLU A 121 25.64 23.51 -23.08
C GLU A 121 26.39 24.64 -22.37
N ASP A 122 27.46 25.14 -22.99
CA ASP A 122 28.22 26.29 -22.49
C ASP A 122 27.26 27.47 -22.22
N GLY A 123 27.36 28.08 -21.04
CA GLY A 123 26.50 29.20 -20.61
C GLY A 123 25.16 28.82 -19.97
N ALA A 124 24.70 27.57 -20.11
CA ALA A 124 23.43 27.12 -19.52
C ALA A 124 23.46 27.14 -17.98
N LEU A 125 24.57 26.75 -17.35
CA LEU A 125 24.72 26.82 -15.89
C LEU A 125 24.58 28.26 -15.36
N GLY A 126 25.26 29.22 -15.99
CA GLY A 126 25.17 30.63 -15.59
C GLY A 126 23.73 31.14 -15.71
N SER A 127 23.07 30.83 -16.83
CA SER A 127 21.67 31.19 -17.04
C SER A 127 20.73 30.54 -16.03
N LEU A 128 20.95 29.28 -15.64
CA LEU A 128 20.16 28.61 -14.61
C LEU A 128 20.27 29.36 -13.26
N ILE A 129 21.49 29.73 -12.87
CA ILE A 129 21.77 30.43 -11.62
C ILE A 129 21.19 31.86 -11.65
N ASP A 130 21.31 32.56 -12.77
CA ASP A 130 20.91 33.98 -12.86
C ASP A 130 19.42 34.16 -13.15
N GLU A 131 18.77 33.21 -13.84
CA GLU A 131 17.41 33.39 -14.32
C GLU A 131 16.37 32.55 -13.58
N ILE A 132 16.70 31.30 -13.20
CA ILE A 132 15.74 30.33 -12.63
C ILE A 132 15.85 30.25 -11.11
N MET A 133 17.06 30.11 -10.56
CA MET A 133 17.24 29.99 -9.10
C MET A 133 16.65 31.16 -8.29
N PRO A 134 16.71 32.43 -8.75
CA PRO A 134 16.07 33.54 -8.04
C PRO A 134 14.54 33.51 -8.06
N LEU A 135 13.94 32.67 -8.91
CA LEU A 135 12.49 32.44 -8.95
C LEU A 135 12.06 31.25 -8.08
N ALA A 136 13.02 30.49 -7.55
CA ALA A 136 12.74 29.22 -6.88
C ALA A 136 12.36 29.43 -5.42
N THR A 137 11.24 28.83 -5.03
CA THR A 137 10.87 28.60 -3.62
C THR A 137 11.85 27.64 -2.96
N LEU A 138 12.32 26.63 -3.70
CA LEU A 138 13.31 25.67 -3.22
C LEU A 138 14.23 25.25 -4.35
N ILE A 139 15.54 25.28 -4.10
CA ILE A 139 16.51 24.56 -4.95
C ILE A 139 16.97 23.26 -4.26
N THR A 140 17.18 22.19 -5.02
CA THR A 140 17.54 20.87 -4.46
C THR A 140 18.89 20.33 -4.97
N PRO A 141 20.02 21.06 -4.89
CA PRO A 141 21.31 20.57 -5.39
C PRO A 141 21.84 19.39 -4.57
N ASN A 142 22.50 18.43 -5.22
CA ASN A 142 23.39 17.47 -4.57
C ASN A 142 24.77 18.10 -4.30
N LYS A 143 25.64 17.38 -3.58
CA LYS A 143 27.03 17.80 -3.31
C LYS A 143 27.76 18.36 -4.54
N SER A 144 27.86 17.58 -5.62
CA SER A 144 28.66 17.94 -6.80
C SER A 144 28.02 19.07 -7.62
N GLU A 145 26.68 19.13 -7.62
CA GLU A 145 25.92 20.27 -8.15
C GLU A 145 26.24 21.56 -7.36
N ALA A 146 26.19 21.49 -6.03
CA ALA A 146 26.46 22.63 -5.15
C ALA A 146 27.89 23.17 -5.30
N GLU A 147 28.89 22.29 -5.31
CA GLU A 147 30.31 22.67 -5.49
C GLU A 147 30.51 23.42 -6.82
N LEU A 148 29.91 22.95 -7.91
CA LEU A 148 30.07 23.59 -9.22
C LEU A 148 29.29 24.91 -9.32
N ILE A 149 28.07 24.98 -8.77
CA ILE A 149 27.28 26.23 -8.71
C ILE A 149 28.05 27.32 -7.96
N LEU A 150 28.61 26.99 -6.79
CA LEU A 150 29.36 27.93 -5.96
C LEU A 150 30.68 28.35 -6.64
N SER A 151 31.39 27.40 -7.26
CA SER A 151 32.62 27.70 -8.01
C SER A 151 32.36 28.65 -9.19
N HIS A 152 31.23 28.47 -9.89
CA HIS A 152 30.81 29.40 -10.97
C HIS A 152 30.57 30.84 -10.46
N LYS A 153 30.23 31.00 -9.18
CA LYS A 153 30.10 32.31 -8.51
C LYS A 153 31.36 32.75 -7.76
N GLY A 154 32.50 32.13 -8.04
CA GLY A 154 33.81 32.48 -7.47
C GLY A 154 34.01 31.99 -6.03
N LYS A 155 33.13 31.12 -5.50
CA LYS A 155 33.25 30.53 -4.16
C LYS A 155 33.71 29.09 -4.26
N ASN A 156 35.00 28.83 -4.04
CA ASN A 156 35.57 27.50 -4.08
C ASN A 156 35.37 26.76 -2.74
N ILE A 157 34.17 26.21 -2.53
CA ILE A 157 33.83 25.42 -1.34
C ILE A 157 33.86 23.93 -1.72
N LYS A 158 34.61 23.13 -0.94
CA LYS A 158 34.62 21.67 -1.07
C LYS A 158 33.82 21.06 0.06
N ILE A 159 32.88 20.17 -0.26
CA ILE A 159 31.94 19.58 0.69
C ILE A 159 32.36 18.13 0.93
N SER A 160 33.02 17.85 2.05
CA SER A 160 33.48 16.49 2.39
C SER A 160 32.83 15.92 3.64
N SER A 161 32.14 16.75 4.43
CA SER A 161 31.52 16.39 5.69
C SER A 161 30.18 17.12 5.90
N LEU A 162 29.39 16.67 6.88
CA LEU A 162 28.18 17.37 7.31
C LEU A 162 28.48 18.80 7.78
N ALA A 163 29.63 19.03 8.42
CA ALA A 163 30.04 20.35 8.87
C ALA A 163 30.26 21.33 7.69
N ASP A 164 30.70 20.84 6.53
CA ASP A 164 30.89 21.65 5.32
C ASP A 164 29.56 21.98 4.61
N MET A 165 28.56 21.10 4.75
CA MET A 165 27.25 21.28 4.10
C MET A 165 26.47 22.49 4.65
N ILE A 166 26.63 22.81 5.93
CA ILE A 166 25.93 23.95 6.56
C ILE A 166 26.37 25.29 5.96
N PRO A 167 27.66 25.67 5.96
CA PRO A 167 28.08 26.91 5.31
C PRO A 167 27.82 26.87 3.80
N ALA A 168 28.03 25.74 3.12
CA ALA A 168 27.75 25.64 1.67
C ALA A 168 26.27 25.92 1.33
N SER A 169 25.34 25.34 2.09
CA SER A 169 23.89 25.58 1.90
C SER A 169 23.49 27.03 2.20
N LYS A 170 24.13 27.70 3.17
CA LYS A 170 23.93 29.14 3.42
C LYS A 170 24.43 29.99 2.26
N GLU A 171 25.60 29.66 1.71
CA GLU A 171 26.15 30.38 0.55
C GLU A 171 25.27 30.19 -0.69
N LEU A 172 24.72 28.99 -0.91
CA LEU A 172 23.75 28.75 -1.98
C LEU A 172 22.47 29.59 -1.80
N LEU A 173 22.01 29.79 -0.57
CA LEU A 173 20.82 30.60 -0.29
C LEU A 173 21.01 32.06 -0.74
N THR A 174 22.25 32.57 -0.69
CA THR A 174 22.57 33.94 -1.16
C THR A 174 22.37 34.14 -2.67
N LEU A 175 22.15 33.06 -3.43
CA LEU A 175 21.89 33.11 -4.88
C LEU A 175 20.45 33.49 -5.22
N GLY A 176 19.56 33.64 -4.22
CA GLY A 176 18.26 34.29 -4.38
C GLY A 176 17.03 33.40 -4.24
N SER A 177 17.18 32.08 -4.05
CA SER A 177 16.04 31.19 -3.76
C SER A 177 15.53 31.40 -2.33
N GLU A 178 14.24 31.15 -2.08
CA GLU A 178 13.66 31.26 -0.72
C GLU A 178 14.22 30.18 0.24
N ALA A 179 14.51 28.99 -0.29
CA ALA A 179 15.10 27.89 0.47
C ALA A 179 16.06 27.04 -0.38
N VAL A 180 16.98 26.34 0.31
CA VAL A 180 17.96 25.42 -0.29
C VAL A 180 17.93 24.09 0.45
N LEU A 181 17.67 22.99 -0.26
CA LEU A 181 17.89 21.62 0.24
C LEU A 181 19.17 21.05 -0.38
N LEU A 182 20.28 21.10 0.36
CA LEU A 182 21.52 20.48 -0.04
C LEU A 182 21.49 18.98 0.29
N LYS A 183 21.42 18.15 -0.74
CA LYS A 183 21.28 16.68 -0.61
C LYS A 183 22.62 16.05 -0.23
N GLY A 184 22.65 15.31 0.88
CA GLY A 184 23.84 14.67 1.43
C GLY A 184 24.33 13.54 0.55
N GLY A 185 23.44 12.59 0.22
CA GLY A 185 23.69 11.47 -0.69
C GLY A 185 25.03 10.77 -0.47
N HIS A 186 26.09 11.25 -1.13
CA HIS A 186 27.45 10.74 -1.08
C HIS A 186 28.26 11.17 0.16
N VAL A 187 27.75 12.10 0.97
CA VAL A 187 28.33 12.49 2.26
C VAL A 187 27.64 11.64 3.33
N THR A 188 28.39 10.69 3.90
CA THR A 188 27.92 9.87 5.02
C THR A 188 28.40 10.44 6.35
N THR A 189 27.69 10.13 7.42
CA THR A 189 28.01 10.56 8.79
C THR A 189 27.53 9.52 9.79
N THR A 190 27.83 9.72 11.08
CA THR A 190 27.31 8.90 12.18
C THR A 190 26.34 9.69 13.06
N ILE A 191 25.52 8.99 13.85
CA ILE A 191 24.60 9.66 14.78
C ILE A 191 25.36 10.49 15.84
N THR A 192 26.56 10.06 16.22
CA THR A 192 27.43 10.78 17.15
C THR A 192 27.85 12.13 16.59
N GLU A 193 28.31 12.17 15.33
CA GLU A 193 28.70 13.41 14.65
C GLU A 193 27.52 14.38 14.50
N VAL A 194 26.31 13.86 14.25
CA VAL A 194 25.09 14.67 14.23
C VAL A 194 24.86 15.32 15.60
N TYR A 195 24.92 14.56 16.69
CA TYR A 195 24.72 15.11 18.05
C TYR A 195 25.84 16.09 18.46
N GLU A 196 27.09 15.83 18.10
CA GLU A 196 28.20 16.77 18.33
C GLU A 196 27.98 18.12 17.62
N LEU A 197 27.44 18.07 16.41
CA LEU A 197 27.13 19.27 15.64
C LEU A 197 25.97 20.06 16.28
N LEU A 198 24.94 19.38 16.76
CA LEU A 198 23.81 20.01 17.47
C LEU A 198 24.24 20.64 18.80
N GLY A 199 25.14 20.01 19.54
CA GLY A 199 25.71 20.58 20.76
C GLY A 199 26.41 21.93 20.52
N LYS A 200 26.97 22.13 19.32
CA LYS A 200 27.59 23.41 18.90
C LYS A 200 26.60 24.39 18.29
N ASN A 201 25.42 23.92 17.84
CA ASN A 201 24.43 24.70 17.10
C ASN A 201 23.00 24.37 17.59
N PRO A 202 22.60 24.83 18.78
CA PRO A 202 21.34 24.40 19.42
C PRO A 202 20.08 24.88 18.69
N THR A 203 20.20 25.81 17.74
CA THR A 203 19.08 26.34 16.95
C THR A 203 18.72 25.47 15.73
N ILE A 204 19.52 24.46 15.43
CA ILE A 204 19.29 23.55 14.31
C ILE A 204 18.22 22.53 14.70
N SER A 205 17.15 22.45 13.91
CA SER A 205 16.11 21.43 14.08
C SER A 205 16.51 20.11 13.40
N VAL A 206 16.19 18.96 13.98
CA VAL A 206 16.47 17.64 13.39
C VAL A 206 15.21 16.85 13.15
N ASN A 207 15.08 16.31 11.94
CA ASN A 207 14.01 15.44 11.51
C ASN A 207 14.60 14.08 11.15
N LYS A 208 14.31 13.04 11.95
CA LYS A 208 14.74 11.67 11.67
C LYS A 208 13.70 10.95 10.79
N TYR A 209 14.17 10.11 9.86
CA TYR A 209 13.32 9.21 9.08
C TYR A 209 13.98 7.83 8.97
N GLY A 210 13.19 6.76 9.08
CA GLY A 210 13.70 5.38 9.02
C GLY A 210 14.62 4.98 10.18
N LEU A 211 14.67 5.78 11.25
CA LEU A 211 15.43 5.54 12.49
C LEU A 211 14.46 5.45 13.67
N LEU A 212 14.85 4.77 14.74
CA LEU A 212 14.09 4.73 15.97
C LEU A 212 14.18 6.07 16.73
N ASP A 213 13.12 6.38 17.46
CA ASP A 213 13.05 7.57 18.30
C ASP A 213 13.17 7.24 19.80
N GLU A 214 13.17 8.28 20.63
CA GLU A 214 13.12 8.12 22.09
C GLU A 214 11.96 7.21 22.49
N ASN A 215 12.21 6.35 23.49
CA ASN A 215 11.25 5.38 24.02
C ASN A 215 10.79 4.28 23.03
N MET A 216 11.51 4.05 21.92
CA MET A 216 11.25 2.94 20.99
C MET A 216 12.10 1.68 21.26
N ASN A 217 12.68 1.55 22.45
CA ASN A 217 13.62 0.48 22.82
C ASN A 217 13.06 -0.95 22.63
N ILE A 218 11.74 -1.13 22.67
CA ILE A 218 11.08 -2.42 22.44
C ILE A 218 11.22 -2.92 21.00
N LEU A 219 11.60 -2.04 20.07
CA LEU A 219 11.77 -2.34 18.65
C LEU A 219 13.22 -2.71 18.27
N GLY A 220 14.13 -2.75 19.26
CA GLY A 220 15.56 -3.00 19.07
C GLY A 220 16.41 -1.75 19.37
N LYS A 221 17.73 -1.90 19.28
CA LYS A 221 18.65 -0.75 19.26
C LYS A 221 18.86 -0.35 17.80
N ASP A 222 18.80 0.95 17.51
CA ASP A 222 19.38 1.46 16.27
C ASP A 222 20.86 1.05 16.24
N ASP A 223 21.26 0.43 15.14
CA ASP A 223 22.64 -0.02 14.98
C ASP A 223 23.54 1.22 14.92
N GLN A 224 24.20 1.55 16.04
CA GLN A 224 25.08 2.73 16.17
C GLN A 224 26.28 2.69 15.20
N THR A 225 26.44 1.59 14.46
CA THR A 225 27.43 1.40 13.38
C THR A 225 26.91 1.70 11.98
N SER A 226 25.64 2.09 11.81
CA SER A 226 25.07 2.36 10.48
C SER A 226 25.47 3.74 9.96
N GLU A 227 25.98 3.77 8.72
CA GLU A 227 26.23 5.03 7.98
C GLU A 227 24.89 5.75 7.76
N LEU A 228 24.86 7.05 8.06
CA LEU A 228 23.69 7.90 7.85
C LEU A 228 23.87 8.82 6.64
N VAL A 229 22.75 9.21 6.04
CA VAL A 229 22.67 10.30 5.06
C VAL A 229 21.95 11.47 5.71
N VAL A 230 22.47 12.68 5.50
CA VAL A 230 21.88 13.90 6.03
C VAL A 230 21.68 14.91 4.91
N ASP A 231 20.44 15.34 4.71
CA ASP A 231 20.12 16.48 3.86
C ASP A 231 19.97 17.74 4.72
N VAL A 232 20.52 18.87 4.24
CA VAL A 232 20.54 20.15 4.96
C VAL A 232 19.61 21.14 4.27
N LEU A 233 18.57 21.56 4.97
CA LEU A 233 17.65 22.61 4.53
C LEU A 233 18.02 23.94 5.18
N GLN A 234 18.17 24.98 4.36
CA GLN A 234 18.16 26.38 4.80
C GLN A 234 16.88 27.02 4.29
N ASP A 235 16.07 27.57 5.20
CA ASP A 235 14.78 28.18 4.88
C ASP A 235 14.74 29.62 5.38
N SER A 236 14.60 30.58 4.46
CA SER A 236 14.49 32.01 4.78
C SER A 236 13.05 32.49 4.96
N SER A 237 12.05 31.62 4.75
CA SER A 237 10.63 31.96 4.80
C SER A 237 10.00 31.94 6.20
N GLY A 238 10.80 31.66 7.23
CA GLY A 238 10.34 31.55 8.63
C GLY A 238 9.71 32.83 9.18
N SER A 239 8.75 32.66 10.11
CA SER A 239 7.93 33.73 10.71
C SER A 239 8.72 34.84 11.44
N ASP A 240 9.97 34.57 11.79
CA ASP A 240 10.79 35.42 12.66
C ASP A 240 11.83 36.24 11.85
N GLY A 241 11.83 36.15 10.51
CA GLY A 241 12.73 36.89 9.62
C GLY A 241 14.19 36.40 9.60
N GLY A 242 14.49 35.30 10.31
CA GLY A 242 15.80 34.63 10.31
C GLY A 242 15.80 33.36 9.45
N VAL A 243 17.00 32.95 9.00
CA VAL A 243 17.18 31.68 8.27
C VAL A 243 17.16 30.51 9.26
N GLN A 244 16.19 29.60 9.09
CA GLN A 244 16.10 28.36 9.84
C GLN A 244 16.92 27.26 9.17
N THR A 245 17.78 26.59 9.93
CA THR A 245 18.50 25.40 9.47
C THR A 245 17.82 24.14 9.99
N SER A 246 17.56 23.18 9.11
CA SER A 246 16.97 21.87 9.45
C SER A 246 17.77 20.72 8.85
N LEU A 247 17.99 19.66 9.64
CA LEU A 247 18.63 18.43 9.18
C LEU A 247 17.59 17.33 8.98
N PHE A 248 17.69 16.59 7.87
CA PHE A 248 16.88 15.41 7.59
C PHE A 248 17.79 14.19 7.60
N VAL A 249 17.68 13.38 8.65
CA VAL A 249 18.63 12.32 8.98
C VAL A 249 17.98 10.95 8.80
N GLY A 250 18.59 10.09 7.99
CA GLY A 250 18.12 8.71 7.80
C GLY A 250 19.25 7.74 7.46
N PRO A 251 18.96 6.42 7.47
CA PRO A 251 19.98 5.42 7.25
C PRO A 251 20.40 5.34 5.78
N ARG A 252 21.69 5.13 5.53
CA ARG A 252 22.22 4.89 4.18
C ARG A 252 21.78 3.52 3.68
N VAL A 253 20.92 3.50 2.66
CA VAL A 253 20.56 2.26 1.98
C VAL A 253 21.65 1.88 0.98
N LYS A 254 22.31 0.74 1.18
CA LYS A 254 23.23 0.15 0.20
C LYS A 254 22.43 -0.49 -0.93
N SER A 255 22.19 0.25 -2.01
CA SER A 255 21.42 -0.21 -3.17
C SER A 255 22.07 0.27 -4.48
N ALA A 256 22.03 -0.58 -5.51
CA ALA A 256 22.36 -0.20 -6.89
C ALA A 256 21.18 0.49 -7.61
N HIS A 257 20.01 0.52 -6.96
CA HIS A 257 18.75 1.01 -7.54
C HIS A 257 18.48 2.47 -7.16
N THR A 258 19.38 3.37 -7.53
CA THR A 258 19.35 4.79 -7.15
C THR A 258 19.09 5.72 -8.34
N HIS A 259 18.82 5.17 -9.53
CA HIS A 259 18.42 5.97 -10.68
C HIS A 259 17.08 6.67 -10.37
N GLY A 260 16.98 7.95 -10.69
CA GLY A 260 15.76 8.74 -10.44
C GLY A 260 15.53 9.27 -9.03
N VAL A 261 16.42 9.01 -8.06
CA VAL A 261 16.23 9.47 -6.67
C VAL A 261 16.07 10.98 -6.58
N GLY A 262 16.93 11.75 -7.25
CA GLY A 262 16.84 13.22 -7.27
C GLY A 262 15.51 13.71 -7.86
N CYS A 263 15.13 13.19 -9.03
CA CYS A 263 13.88 13.56 -9.70
C CYS A 263 12.66 13.24 -8.83
N THR A 264 12.65 12.06 -8.21
CA THR A 264 11.55 11.63 -7.33
C THR A 264 11.47 12.44 -6.05
N LEU A 265 12.61 12.80 -5.43
CA LEU A 265 12.65 13.62 -4.23
C LEU A 265 12.02 14.99 -4.49
N SER A 266 12.50 15.70 -5.51
CA SER A 266 12.00 17.03 -5.85
C SER A 266 10.53 16.98 -6.29
N ALA A 267 10.10 15.93 -6.99
CA ALA A 267 8.70 15.73 -7.34
C ALA A 267 7.79 15.45 -6.12
N ALA A 268 8.28 14.68 -5.13
CA ALA A 268 7.55 14.43 -3.90
C ALA A 268 7.41 15.70 -3.04
N ILE A 269 8.44 16.53 -2.98
CA ILE A 269 8.41 17.84 -2.31
C ILE A 269 7.38 18.75 -2.98
N VAL A 270 7.35 18.79 -4.32
CA VAL A 270 6.35 19.55 -5.09
C VAL A 270 4.93 19.14 -4.71
N CYS A 271 4.66 17.84 -4.52
CA CYS A 271 3.36 17.36 -4.06
C CYS A 271 3.01 17.86 -2.65
N GLY A 272 3.97 17.82 -1.72
CA GLY A 272 3.78 18.36 -0.37
C GLY A 272 3.48 19.86 -0.37
N LEU A 273 4.19 20.64 -1.18
CA LEU A 273 3.93 22.08 -1.34
C LEU A 273 2.57 22.35 -1.99
N ALA A 274 2.13 21.47 -2.90
CA ALA A 274 0.83 21.55 -3.54
C ALA A 274 -0.31 21.25 -2.54
N ASP A 275 -0.05 20.38 -1.56
CA ASP A 275 -0.91 20.13 -0.39
C ASP A 275 -0.75 21.18 0.72
N ARG A 276 -0.08 22.31 0.42
CA ARG A 276 0.14 23.46 1.33
C ARG A 276 0.93 23.13 2.59
N LEU A 277 1.73 22.07 2.58
CA LEU A 277 2.69 21.81 3.64
C LEU A 277 3.76 22.92 3.68
N THR A 278 4.38 23.09 4.84
CA THR A 278 5.60 23.92 4.96
C THR A 278 6.73 23.32 4.13
N ILE A 279 7.75 24.11 3.78
CA ILE A 279 8.92 23.58 3.05
C ILE A 279 9.56 22.43 3.83
N ALA A 280 9.75 22.59 5.14
CA ALA A 280 10.30 21.56 6.00
C ALA A 280 9.46 20.27 6.02
N ASP A 281 8.13 20.37 6.10
CA ASP A 281 7.24 19.21 6.07
C ASP A 281 7.21 18.52 4.71
N ALA A 282 7.23 19.29 3.62
CA ALA A 282 7.31 18.76 2.26
C ALA A 282 8.64 18.01 2.03
N VAL A 283 9.76 18.56 2.53
CA VAL A 283 11.07 17.88 2.53
C VAL A 283 11.03 16.61 3.35
N ARG A 284 10.46 16.63 4.58
CA ARG A 284 10.30 15.45 5.43
C ARG A 284 9.54 14.32 4.72
N GLY A 285 8.43 14.66 4.07
CA GLY A 285 7.64 13.71 3.29
C GLY A 285 8.42 13.16 2.10
N GLY A 286 9.12 14.01 1.36
CA GLY A 286 9.90 13.63 0.18
C GLY A 286 11.10 12.72 0.50
N THR A 287 11.83 13.00 1.60
CA THR A 287 12.96 12.16 2.02
C THR A 287 12.50 10.78 2.47
N MET A 288 11.40 10.70 3.23
CA MET A 288 10.78 9.42 3.59
C MET A 288 10.28 8.65 2.36
N TYR A 289 9.62 9.34 1.43
CA TYR A 289 9.09 8.73 0.20
C TYR A 289 10.20 8.10 -0.64
N THR A 290 11.28 8.84 -0.88
CA THR A 290 12.42 8.32 -1.65
C THR A 290 13.16 7.21 -0.93
N TYR A 291 13.32 7.30 0.40
CA TYR A 291 13.87 6.23 1.22
C TYR A 291 13.10 4.91 1.03
N LEU A 292 11.77 4.94 1.18
CA LEU A 292 10.91 3.78 0.96
C LEU A 292 10.96 3.29 -0.49
N GLY A 293 10.99 4.20 -1.45
CA GLY A 293 11.12 3.86 -2.87
C GLY A 293 12.42 3.11 -3.20
N ILE A 294 13.54 3.46 -2.54
CA ILE A 294 14.81 2.73 -2.69
C ILE A 294 14.73 1.35 -2.01
N LEU A 295 14.13 1.26 -0.82
CA LEU A 295 13.96 -0.03 -0.11
C LEU A 295 13.07 -1.02 -0.88
N HIS A 296 12.03 -0.52 -1.54
CA HIS A 296 11.09 -1.31 -2.32
C HIS A 296 11.44 -1.37 -3.81
N ALA A 297 12.65 -0.94 -4.18
CA ALA A 297 13.10 -0.95 -5.57
C ALA A 297 13.16 -2.39 -6.12
N LEU A 298 12.60 -2.57 -7.31
CA LEU A 298 12.68 -3.82 -8.06
C LEU A 298 13.73 -3.66 -9.17
N PRO A 299 14.55 -4.69 -9.45
CA PRO A 299 15.51 -4.63 -10.55
C PRO A 299 14.79 -4.47 -11.90
N VAL A 300 15.18 -3.45 -12.65
CA VAL A 300 14.74 -3.18 -14.02
C VAL A 300 15.97 -2.90 -14.86
N GLY A 301 16.04 -3.50 -16.05
CA GLY A 301 17.20 -3.39 -16.93
C GLY A 301 18.45 -4.11 -16.38
N THR A 302 19.61 -3.83 -16.98
CA THR A 302 20.90 -4.49 -16.67
C THR A 302 21.93 -3.55 -16.03
N GLY A 303 21.58 -2.27 -15.87
CA GLY A 303 22.48 -1.24 -15.34
C GLY A 303 22.01 -0.70 -13.99
N HIS A 304 22.08 0.61 -13.79
CA HIS A 304 21.55 1.28 -12.59
C HIS A 304 20.02 1.33 -12.66
N SER A 305 19.35 0.47 -11.89
CA SER A 305 17.89 0.39 -11.86
C SER A 305 17.28 1.64 -11.22
N PRO A 306 16.07 2.05 -11.64
CA PRO A 306 15.28 3.02 -10.89
C PRO A 306 14.84 2.54 -9.51
N LEU A 307 14.54 3.49 -8.64
CA LEU A 307 13.76 3.23 -7.42
C LEU A 307 12.29 2.93 -7.74
N ASN A 308 11.53 2.39 -6.78
CA ASN A 308 10.09 2.14 -6.95
C ASN A 308 9.25 3.39 -6.69
N HIS A 309 9.01 4.17 -7.76
CA HIS A 309 8.23 5.42 -7.73
C HIS A 309 6.77 5.28 -7.29
N THR A 310 6.23 4.07 -7.31
CA THR A 310 4.81 3.80 -7.06
C THR A 310 4.62 2.90 -5.84
N HIS A 311 5.61 2.86 -4.94
CA HIS A 311 5.56 2.03 -3.73
C HIS A 311 4.35 2.36 -2.83
N SER A 312 3.77 3.57 -2.97
CA SER A 312 2.57 4.02 -2.25
C SER A 312 1.25 3.73 -2.99
N LEU A 313 1.27 3.46 -4.30
CA LEU A 313 0.07 3.27 -5.11
C LEU A 313 -0.39 1.82 -5.06
N VAL A 314 -1.48 1.57 -4.33
CA VAL A 314 -2.26 0.36 -4.54
C VAL A 314 -3.75 0.67 -4.55
N SER A 315 -4.40 0.50 -5.71
CA SER A 315 -5.83 0.72 -5.88
C SER A 315 -6.63 -0.37 -5.14
N ARG A 316 -7.49 0.03 -4.20
CA ARG A 316 -8.28 -0.86 -3.34
C ARG A 316 -9.77 -0.58 -3.53
N PHE A 317 -10.53 -1.57 -4.00
CA PHE A 317 -12.00 -1.47 -4.08
C PHE A 317 -12.65 -1.64 -2.70
N VAL A 318 -12.03 -2.44 -1.83
CA VAL A 318 -12.47 -2.69 -0.45
C VAL A 318 -11.46 -2.05 0.54
N PRO A 319 -11.92 -1.28 1.54
CA PRO A 319 -11.03 -0.69 2.54
C PRO A 319 -10.35 -1.77 3.41
N ARG A 320 -9.19 -1.46 3.99
CA ARG A 320 -8.55 -2.30 5.02
C ARG A 320 -9.37 -2.28 6.32
N PRO A 321 -9.24 -3.28 7.20
CA PRO A 321 -9.75 -3.19 8.57
C PRO A 321 -9.33 -1.86 9.23
N PHE A 322 -10.29 -1.18 9.86
CA PHE A 322 -10.08 0.11 10.52
C PHE A 322 -10.79 0.15 11.89
N PRO A 323 -10.48 1.12 12.78
CA PRO A 323 -11.04 1.20 14.15
C PRO A 323 -12.58 1.29 14.30
N GLY A 324 -13.36 1.16 13.23
CA GLY A 324 -14.83 1.02 13.24
C GLY A 324 -15.36 -0.19 12.47
N ASP A 325 -14.49 -0.98 11.82
CA ASP A 325 -14.84 -2.17 11.07
C ASP A 325 -13.60 -3.07 10.94
N SER A 326 -13.55 -4.13 11.75
CA SER A 326 -12.46 -5.10 11.72
C SER A 326 -12.58 -6.09 10.54
N TYR A 327 -13.73 -6.14 9.87
CA TYR A 327 -14.03 -7.14 8.84
C TYR A 327 -14.70 -6.54 7.57
N PRO A 328 -14.12 -5.51 6.93
CA PRO A 328 -14.74 -4.81 5.82
C PRO A 328 -14.93 -5.68 4.57
N LEU A 329 -14.01 -6.61 4.27
CA LEU A 329 -14.20 -7.50 3.12
C LEU A 329 -15.38 -8.44 3.35
N THR A 330 -15.42 -9.07 4.52
CA THR A 330 -16.50 -9.98 4.90
C THR A 330 -17.84 -9.23 4.96
N ARG A 331 -17.87 -8.03 5.54
CA ARG A 331 -19.08 -7.20 5.59
C ARG A 331 -19.61 -6.90 4.20
N VAL A 332 -18.74 -6.50 3.26
CA VAL A 332 -19.14 -6.17 1.90
C VAL A 332 -19.58 -7.44 1.14
N LEU A 333 -18.95 -8.59 1.36
CA LEU A 333 -19.40 -9.89 0.82
C LEU A 333 -20.81 -10.25 1.30
N ILE A 334 -21.05 -10.24 2.61
CA ILE A 334 -22.38 -10.51 3.19
C ILE A 334 -23.40 -9.50 2.69
N SER A 335 -23.07 -8.21 2.68
CA SER A 335 -23.96 -7.13 2.21
C SER A 335 -24.35 -7.31 0.74
N SER A 336 -23.41 -7.77 -0.09
CA SER A 336 -23.66 -8.06 -1.52
C SER A 336 -24.64 -9.23 -1.72
N THR A 337 -24.84 -10.06 -0.69
CA THR A 337 -25.75 -11.21 -0.70
C THR A 337 -26.78 -11.15 0.44
N ALA A 338 -27.11 -9.98 0.99
CA ALA A 338 -27.81 -9.85 2.27
C ALA A 338 -29.11 -10.67 2.38
N ASN A 339 -29.94 -10.65 1.32
CA ASN A 339 -31.18 -11.43 1.29
C ASN A 339 -30.92 -12.96 1.33
N MET A 340 -29.94 -13.42 0.55
CA MET A 340 -29.56 -14.85 0.49
C MET A 340 -28.93 -15.30 1.81
N TRP A 341 -28.08 -14.45 2.38
CA TRP A 341 -27.45 -14.69 3.68
C TRP A 341 -28.49 -14.83 4.79
N LYS A 342 -29.50 -13.96 4.80
CA LYS A 342 -30.62 -14.04 5.74
C LYS A 342 -31.44 -15.32 5.57
N GLU A 343 -31.79 -15.69 4.34
CA GLU A 343 -32.52 -16.94 4.06
C GLU A 343 -31.74 -18.18 4.50
N TYR A 344 -30.42 -18.13 4.38
CA TYR A 344 -29.53 -19.14 4.92
C TYR A 344 -29.56 -19.12 6.45
N VAL A 345 -29.08 -18.08 7.13
CA VAL A 345 -28.96 -18.04 8.60
C VAL A 345 -30.29 -18.31 9.32
N GLU A 346 -31.40 -17.76 8.84
CA GLU A 346 -32.73 -17.92 9.43
C GLU A 346 -33.54 -19.07 8.80
N HIS A 347 -32.85 -20.06 8.23
CA HIS A 347 -33.49 -21.16 7.52
C HIS A 347 -34.45 -21.95 8.42
N LYS A 348 -35.44 -22.62 7.79
CA LYS A 348 -36.45 -23.43 8.50
C LYS A 348 -35.80 -24.49 9.40
N PHE A 349 -34.72 -25.14 8.94
CA PHE A 349 -33.92 -26.07 9.75
C PHE A 349 -33.48 -25.47 11.09
N VAL A 350 -32.85 -24.29 11.05
CA VAL A 350 -32.33 -23.59 12.25
C VAL A 350 -33.49 -23.20 13.18
N LYS A 351 -34.60 -22.73 12.61
CA LYS A 351 -35.83 -22.41 13.37
C LYS A 351 -36.40 -23.64 14.08
N GLU A 352 -36.50 -24.78 13.40
CA GLU A 352 -37.03 -26.02 14.01
C GLU A 352 -36.08 -26.60 15.07
N VAL A 353 -34.76 -26.43 14.89
CA VAL A 353 -33.75 -26.70 15.93
C VAL A 353 -33.98 -25.81 17.17
N GLY A 354 -34.16 -24.50 16.97
CA GLY A 354 -34.42 -23.57 18.06
C GLY A 354 -35.71 -23.86 18.83
N LYS A 355 -36.77 -24.30 18.15
CA LYS A 355 -38.04 -24.71 18.79
C LYS A 355 -37.99 -26.06 19.48
N GLY A 356 -36.99 -26.91 19.17
CA GLY A 356 -36.98 -28.31 19.61
C GLY A 356 -37.96 -29.21 18.83
N GLN A 357 -38.40 -28.79 17.65
CA GLN A 357 -39.49 -29.44 16.88
C GLN A 357 -39.01 -30.17 15.63
N LEU A 358 -37.72 -30.09 15.30
CA LEU A 358 -37.16 -30.81 14.16
C LEU A 358 -37.39 -32.33 14.30
N ASP A 359 -37.79 -33.01 13.23
CA ASP A 359 -37.90 -34.48 13.25
C ASP A 359 -36.50 -35.09 13.48
N LYS A 360 -36.41 -36.04 14.41
CA LYS A 360 -35.19 -36.82 14.69
C LYS A 360 -34.57 -37.40 13.41
N LYS A 361 -35.36 -37.88 12.45
CA LYS A 361 -34.86 -38.41 11.17
C LYS A 361 -34.15 -37.33 10.35
N CYS A 362 -34.66 -36.11 10.35
CA CYS A 362 -34.03 -34.98 9.67
C CYS A 362 -32.68 -34.65 10.30
N PHE A 363 -32.62 -34.58 11.63
CA PHE A 363 -31.36 -34.33 12.35
C PHE A 363 -30.34 -35.47 12.18
N VAL A 364 -30.79 -36.73 12.23
CA VAL A 364 -29.94 -37.90 11.95
C VAL A 364 -29.43 -37.89 10.50
N HIS A 365 -30.26 -37.45 9.55
CA HIS A 365 -29.82 -37.30 8.16
C HIS A 365 -28.80 -36.16 8.01
N SER A 366 -28.99 -35.03 8.71
CA SER A 366 -28.05 -33.89 8.63
C SER A 366 -26.66 -34.24 9.16
N ILE A 367 -26.56 -34.96 10.28
CA ILE A 367 -25.26 -35.40 10.80
C ILE A 367 -24.57 -36.39 9.86
N LYS A 368 -25.32 -37.34 9.28
CA LYS A 368 -24.78 -38.29 8.29
C LYS A 368 -24.26 -37.56 7.07
N GLN A 369 -25.03 -36.65 6.47
CA GLN A 369 -24.57 -35.90 5.31
C GLN A 369 -23.41 -34.96 5.66
N GLY A 370 -23.40 -34.38 6.87
CA GLY A 370 -22.28 -33.60 7.40
C GLY A 370 -20.97 -34.40 7.45
N TYR A 371 -21.02 -35.67 7.86
CA TYR A 371 -19.86 -36.57 7.82
C TYR A 371 -19.24 -36.68 6.41
N HIS A 372 -20.07 -36.86 5.39
CA HIS A 372 -19.58 -36.94 4.01
C HIS A 372 -19.09 -35.59 3.49
N TYR A 373 -19.80 -34.50 3.82
CA TYR A 373 -19.41 -33.15 3.44
C TYR A 373 -18.02 -32.78 3.98
N LEU A 374 -17.71 -33.14 5.24
CA LEU A 374 -16.41 -32.85 5.86
C LEU A 374 -15.22 -33.51 5.15
N LYS A 375 -15.42 -34.57 4.36
CA LYS A 375 -14.37 -35.16 3.50
C LYS A 375 -13.91 -34.15 2.45
N TYR A 376 -14.83 -33.35 1.90
CA TYR A 376 -14.51 -32.31 0.94
C TYR A 376 -13.77 -31.15 1.60
N TYR A 377 -14.08 -30.81 2.86
CA TYR A 377 -13.30 -29.85 3.65
C TYR A 377 -11.85 -30.28 3.86
N GLY A 378 -11.64 -31.53 4.31
CA GLY A 378 -10.30 -32.08 4.48
C GLY A 378 -9.51 -32.09 3.17
N ARG A 379 -10.16 -32.47 2.06
CA ARG A 379 -9.55 -32.44 0.71
C ARG A 379 -9.23 -31.02 0.24
N ALA A 380 -10.11 -30.07 0.51
CA ALA A 380 -9.91 -28.66 0.16
C ALA A 380 -8.71 -28.06 0.89
N TYR A 381 -8.57 -28.29 2.21
CA TYR A 381 -7.38 -27.82 2.94
C TYR A 381 -6.11 -28.53 2.50
N ALA A 382 -6.17 -29.83 2.19
CA ALA A 382 -5.01 -30.54 1.62
C ALA A 382 -4.60 -29.96 0.25
N LEU A 383 -5.58 -29.63 -0.60
CA LEU A 383 -5.34 -28.96 -1.88
C LEU A 383 -4.78 -27.54 -1.68
N MET A 384 -5.27 -26.81 -0.67
CA MET A 384 -4.76 -25.49 -0.30
C MET A 384 -3.29 -25.57 0.13
N ALA A 385 -2.92 -26.58 0.94
CA ALA A 385 -1.54 -26.83 1.30
C ALA A 385 -0.68 -27.14 0.06
N ALA A 386 -1.17 -28.02 -0.82
CA ALA A 386 -0.48 -28.38 -2.07
C ALA A 386 -0.27 -27.20 -3.03
N LYS A 387 -1.17 -26.21 -3.03
CA LYS A 387 -1.11 -25.01 -3.88
C LYS A 387 -0.39 -23.83 -3.22
N SER A 388 0.01 -23.95 -1.95
CA SER A 388 0.64 -22.85 -1.21
C SER A 388 2.11 -22.68 -1.60
N THR A 389 2.54 -21.43 -1.79
CA THR A 389 3.93 -21.07 -2.10
C THR A 389 4.76 -20.66 -0.87
N SER A 390 4.13 -20.61 0.32
CA SER A 390 4.76 -20.23 1.60
C SER A 390 4.66 -21.36 2.62
N PHE A 391 5.75 -21.63 3.33
CA PHE A 391 5.77 -22.58 4.45
C PHE A 391 4.77 -22.24 5.54
N THR A 392 4.53 -20.94 5.81
CA THR A 392 3.55 -20.52 6.82
C THR A 392 2.14 -20.95 6.43
N THR A 393 1.72 -20.68 5.19
CA THR A 393 0.39 -21.04 4.69
C THR A 393 0.25 -22.56 4.53
N MET A 394 1.29 -23.25 4.07
CA MET A 394 1.30 -24.70 3.95
C MET A 394 1.17 -25.39 5.31
N THR A 395 1.88 -24.91 6.34
CA THR A 395 1.76 -25.40 7.72
C THR A 395 0.35 -25.16 8.27
N ALA A 396 -0.19 -23.95 8.09
CA ALA A 396 -1.55 -23.63 8.56
C ALA A 396 -2.61 -24.51 7.89
N ALA A 397 -2.55 -24.66 6.56
CA ALA A 397 -3.49 -25.52 5.82
C ALA A 397 -3.35 -27.00 6.20
N THR A 398 -2.13 -27.49 6.43
CA THR A 398 -1.89 -28.86 6.91
C THR A 398 -2.46 -29.06 8.31
N GLN A 399 -2.30 -28.07 9.20
CA GLN A 399 -2.92 -28.09 10.52
C GLN A 399 -4.45 -28.18 10.40
N SER A 400 -5.07 -27.39 9.51
CA SER A 400 -6.52 -27.47 9.27
C SER A 400 -6.99 -28.84 8.76
N VAL A 401 -6.18 -29.55 7.98
CA VAL A 401 -6.48 -30.97 7.64
C VAL A 401 -6.49 -31.83 8.92
N GLY A 402 -5.49 -31.68 9.78
CA GLY A 402 -5.42 -32.36 11.07
C GLY A 402 -6.63 -32.03 11.95
N ASP A 403 -7.03 -30.77 12.02
CA ASP A 403 -8.17 -30.30 12.81
C ASP A 403 -9.49 -30.92 12.32
N VAL A 404 -9.71 -30.96 11.00
CA VAL A 404 -10.89 -31.63 10.40
C VAL A 404 -10.89 -33.12 10.72
N LEU A 405 -9.77 -33.81 10.55
CA LEU A 405 -9.67 -35.24 10.84
C LEU A 405 -9.90 -35.53 12.33
N ASN A 406 -9.33 -34.70 13.21
CA ASN A 406 -9.53 -34.80 14.65
C ASN A 406 -11.02 -34.63 14.99
N PHE A 407 -11.65 -33.56 14.51
CA PHE A 407 -13.08 -33.29 14.71
C PHE A 407 -13.98 -34.46 14.27
N ILE A 408 -13.69 -35.07 13.12
CA ILE A 408 -14.42 -36.25 12.63
C ILE A 408 -14.22 -37.43 13.60
N SER A 409 -12.98 -37.68 14.04
CA SER A 409 -12.64 -38.83 14.88
C SER A 409 -13.14 -38.73 16.32
N THR A 410 -13.33 -37.51 16.83
CA THR A 410 -13.78 -37.23 18.20
C THR A 410 -15.23 -36.74 18.21
N ASN A 411 -15.44 -35.45 17.96
CA ASN A 411 -16.69 -34.74 18.21
C ASN A 411 -17.84 -35.28 17.35
N HIS A 412 -17.60 -35.48 16.06
CA HIS A 412 -18.63 -35.96 15.15
C HIS A 412 -19.02 -37.41 15.45
N LYS A 413 -18.05 -38.26 15.80
CA LYS A 413 -18.29 -39.66 16.17
C LYS A 413 -19.10 -39.76 17.47
N GLU A 414 -18.76 -38.97 18.48
CA GLU A 414 -19.54 -38.90 19.73
C GLU A 414 -20.98 -38.42 19.51
N LEU A 415 -21.17 -37.42 18.64
CA LEU A 415 -22.50 -36.95 18.25
C LEU A 415 -23.29 -38.09 17.58
N CYS A 416 -22.69 -38.82 16.65
CA CYS A 416 -23.35 -39.94 15.98
C CYS A 416 -23.76 -41.04 16.97
N ILE A 417 -22.89 -41.40 17.91
CA ILE A 417 -23.20 -42.38 18.97
C ILE A 417 -24.38 -41.91 19.82
N ARG A 418 -24.39 -40.64 20.24
CA ARG A 418 -25.48 -40.06 21.04
C ARG A 418 -26.83 -40.15 20.33
N TRP A 419 -26.84 -40.01 19.01
CA TRP A 419 -28.05 -40.06 18.19
C TRP A 419 -28.37 -41.46 17.64
N GLY A 420 -27.61 -42.48 18.03
CA GLY A 420 -27.86 -43.88 17.70
C GLY A 420 -27.42 -44.28 16.29
N VAL A 421 -26.48 -43.54 15.68
CA VAL A 421 -25.92 -43.83 14.36
C VAL A 421 -24.62 -44.61 14.52
N SER A 422 -24.55 -45.81 13.93
CA SER A 422 -23.33 -46.62 13.96
C SER A 422 -22.30 -46.16 12.93
N GLU A 423 -21.02 -46.48 13.16
CA GLU A 423 -19.94 -46.20 12.19
C GLU A 423 -20.15 -46.91 10.85
N LYS A 424 -20.66 -48.14 10.88
CA LYS A 424 -21.04 -48.88 9.67
C LYS A 424 -22.14 -48.14 8.89
N GLU A 425 -23.15 -47.66 9.58
CA GLU A 425 -24.26 -46.92 8.97
C GLU A 425 -23.81 -45.57 8.38
N LEU A 426 -22.85 -44.87 9.00
CA LEU A 426 -22.22 -43.67 8.42
C LEU A 426 -21.47 -44.00 7.13
N GLN A 427 -20.72 -45.10 7.09
CA GLN A 427 -19.94 -45.49 5.91
C GLN A 427 -20.83 -45.97 4.75
N GLU A 428 -21.91 -46.67 5.06
CA GLU A 428 -22.86 -47.21 4.07
C GLU A 428 -23.89 -46.18 3.59
N THR A 429 -24.06 -45.05 4.29
CA THR A 429 -24.98 -43.98 3.85
C THR A 429 -24.47 -43.36 2.54
N PRO A 430 -25.27 -43.32 1.46
CA PRO A 430 -24.87 -42.63 0.25
C PRO A 430 -24.89 -41.11 0.44
N GLU A 431 -24.01 -40.41 -0.28
CA GLU A 431 -24.10 -38.96 -0.41
C GLU A 431 -25.41 -38.59 -1.11
N SER A 432 -26.07 -37.57 -0.60
CA SER A 432 -27.22 -36.97 -1.27
C SER A 432 -26.76 -36.14 -2.47
N ALA A 433 -27.70 -35.85 -3.38
CA ALA A 433 -27.43 -34.96 -4.51
C ALA A 433 -26.92 -33.57 -4.07
N ALA A 434 -27.45 -33.01 -2.97
CA ALA A 434 -27.01 -31.72 -2.45
C ALA A 434 -25.57 -31.78 -1.91
N THR A 435 -25.24 -32.81 -1.12
CA THR A 435 -23.89 -33.02 -0.57
C THR A 435 -22.87 -33.22 -1.68
N THR A 436 -23.17 -34.08 -2.65
CA THR A 436 -22.27 -34.32 -3.79
C THR A 436 -22.09 -33.08 -4.66
N ALA A 437 -23.17 -32.35 -4.96
CA ALA A 437 -23.09 -31.14 -5.78
C ALA A 437 -22.24 -30.05 -5.09
N TYR A 438 -22.42 -29.86 -3.78
CA TYR A 438 -21.66 -28.88 -3.03
C TYR A 438 -20.18 -29.29 -2.90
N GLY A 439 -19.92 -30.54 -2.51
CA GLY A 439 -18.56 -31.06 -2.44
C GLY A 439 -17.82 -30.98 -3.77
N ALA A 440 -18.48 -31.32 -4.88
CA ALA A 440 -17.93 -31.19 -6.22
C ALA A 440 -17.60 -29.73 -6.58
N TYR A 441 -18.48 -28.78 -6.24
CA TYR A 441 -18.23 -27.35 -6.49
C TYR A 441 -17.02 -26.82 -5.71
N ILE A 442 -16.88 -27.17 -4.44
CA ILE A 442 -15.71 -26.78 -3.63
C ILE A 442 -14.42 -27.29 -4.26
N MET A 443 -14.41 -28.57 -4.67
CA MET A 443 -13.23 -29.15 -5.31
C MET A 443 -12.94 -28.52 -6.66
N ASP A 444 -13.97 -28.24 -7.46
CA ASP A 444 -13.82 -27.59 -8.76
C ASP A 444 -13.23 -26.17 -8.63
N ILE A 445 -13.74 -25.37 -7.69
CA ILE A 445 -13.16 -24.06 -7.34
C ILE A 445 -11.72 -24.23 -6.83
N GLY A 446 -11.45 -25.26 -6.03
CA GLY A 446 -10.11 -25.56 -5.55
C GLY A 446 -9.13 -25.91 -6.67
N PHE A 447 -9.57 -26.63 -7.71
CA PHE A 447 -8.72 -26.99 -8.85
C PHE A 447 -8.51 -25.82 -9.81
N GLN A 448 -9.58 -25.13 -10.21
CA GLN A 448 -9.54 -24.05 -11.19
C GLN A 448 -9.07 -22.70 -10.61
N GLY A 449 -9.28 -22.48 -9.31
CA GLY A 449 -9.04 -21.21 -8.63
C GLY A 449 -7.71 -21.13 -7.88
N ASP A 450 -7.49 -20.01 -7.19
CA ASP A 450 -6.38 -19.85 -6.23
C ASP A 450 -6.84 -20.16 -4.79
N THR A 451 -5.91 -20.04 -3.85
CA THR A 451 -6.18 -20.30 -2.43
C THR A 451 -7.24 -19.37 -1.85
N VAL A 452 -7.35 -18.13 -2.34
CA VAL A 452 -8.35 -17.15 -1.87
C VAL A 452 -9.74 -17.54 -2.33
N LYS A 453 -9.92 -17.94 -3.59
CA LYS A 453 -11.20 -18.48 -4.08
C LYS A 453 -11.63 -19.71 -3.30
N LEU A 454 -10.70 -20.61 -3.02
CA LEU A 454 -10.98 -21.80 -2.22
C LEU A 454 -11.38 -21.41 -0.79
N THR A 455 -10.73 -20.41 -0.18
CA THR A 455 -11.19 -19.88 1.11
C THR A 455 -12.59 -19.27 1.01
N MET A 456 -12.93 -18.55 -0.07
CA MET A 456 -14.30 -18.03 -0.26
C MET A 456 -15.32 -19.15 -0.41
N ALA A 457 -14.95 -20.29 -1.02
CA ALA A 457 -15.83 -21.44 -1.13
C ALA A 457 -16.10 -22.12 0.23
N LEU A 458 -15.12 -22.07 1.15
CA LEU A 458 -15.20 -22.65 2.50
C LEU A 458 -15.75 -21.66 3.55
N ALA A 459 -15.78 -20.37 3.26
CA ALA A 459 -16.15 -19.37 4.27
C ALA A 459 -17.65 -19.42 4.67
N PRO A 460 -18.62 -19.59 3.74
CA PRO A 460 -20.04 -19.60 4.10
C PRO A 460 -20.44 -20.65 5.13
N CYS A 461 -19.88 -21.87 5.07
CA CYS A 461 -20.17 -22.90 6.07
C CYS A 461 -19.72 -22.46 7.46
N LEU A 462 -18.46 -22.05 7.61
CA LEU A 462 -17.88 -21.69 8.91
C LEU A 462 -18.63 -20.49 9.51
N LEU A 463 -18.80 -19.43 8.72
CA LEU A 463 -19.41 -18.19 9.18
C LEU A 463 -20.92 -18.36 9.41
N GLY A 464 -21.61 -19.10 8.54
CA GLY A 464 -23.06 -19.27 8.59
C GLY A 464 -23.54 -20.11 9.76
N TYR A 465 -22.86 -21.23 10.06
CA TYR A 465 -23.18 -22.03 11.24
C TYR A 465 -22.92 -21.25 12.53
N GLY A 466 -21.81 -20.52 12.61
CA GLY A 466 -21.49 -19.66 13.75
C GLY A 466 -22.53 -18.56 13.96
N GLU A 467 -22.94 -17.88 12.89
CA GLU A 467 -23.97 -16.84 12.93
C GLU A 467 -25.34 -17.41 13.30
N ALA A 468 -25.73 -18.57 12.76
CA ALA A 468 -27.00 -19.23 13.09
C ALA A 468 -27.08 -19.61 14.59
N GLY A 469 -25.98 -20.10 15.16
CA GLY A 469 -25.89 -20.38 16.60
C GLY A 469 -26.05 -19.13 17.45
N LEU A 470 -25.32 -18.06 17.13
CA LEU A 470 -25.43 -16.77 17.84
C LEU A 470 -26.82 -16.15 17.70
N TRP A 471 -27.41 -16.21 16.51
CA TRP A 471 -28.75 -15.71 16.24
C TRP A 471 -29.80 -16.38 17.14
N LEU A 472 -29.74 -17.71 17.30
CA LEU A 472 -30.62 -18.44 18.22
C LEU A 472 -30.41 -18.02 19.69
N ILE A 473 -29.17 -17.75 20.10
CA ILE A 473 -28.89 -17.24 21.45
C ILE A 473 -29.49 -15.85 21.65
N GLU A 474 -29.35 -14.94 20.69
CA GLU A 474 -29.97 -13.61 20.78
C GLU A 474 -31.50 -13.69 20.77
N GLU A 475 -32.08 -14.53 19.92
CA GLU A 475 -33.52 -14.77 19.91
C GLU A 475 -34.00 -15.38 21.24
N SER A 476 -33.23 -16.26 21.88
CA SER A 476 -33.56 -16.87 23.19
C SER A 476 -33.66 -15.86 24.34
N LYS A 477 -33.01 -14.70 24.21
CA LYS A 477 -33.02 -13.64 25.24
C LYS A 477 -34.27 -12.74 25.15
N ARG A 478 -35.07 -12.86 24.08
CA ARG A 478 -36.25 -12.02 23.87
C ARG A 478 -37.38 -12.40 24.85
N PRO A 479 -38.17 -11.42 25.35
CA PRO A 479 -39.28 -11.71 26.27
C PRO A 479 -40.35 -12.66 25.70
N ASP A 480 -40.52 -12.68 24.37
CA ASP A 480 -41.46 -13.50 23.61
C ASP A 480 -40.75 -14.59 22.78
N SER A 481 -39.60 -15.06 23.25
CA SER A 481 -38.78 -16.00 22.50
C SER A 481 -39.51 -17.31 22.19
N TRP A 482 -39.36 -17.75 20.94
CA TRP A 482 -39.76 -19.07 20.46
C TRP A 482 -38.64 -20.13 20.62
N VAL A 483 -37.44 -19.72 21.06
CA VAL A 483 -36.28 -20.61 21.22
C VAL A 483 -36.35 -21.30 22.58
N VAL A 484 -36.34 -22.62 22.57
CA VAL A 484 -36.41 -23.46 23.78
C VAL A 484 -35.00 -23.89 24.16
N MET A 485 -34.45 -23.29 25.23
CA MET A 485 -33.10 -23.59 25.73
C MET A 485 -33.06 -24.64 26.87
N ASP A 486 -34.23 -25.12 27.31
CA ASP A 486 -34.35 -26.21 28.28
C ASP A 486 -34.01 -27.55 27.59
N GLU A 487 -32.91 -28.19 28.02
CA GLU A 487 -32.42 -29.46 27.47
C GLU A 487 -33.40 -30.63 27.66
N THR A 488 -34.34 -30.52 28.60
CA THR A 488 -35.38 -31.53 28.82
C THR A 488 -36.50 -31.43 27.79
N LEU A 489 -36.68 -30.25 27.17
CA LEU A 489 -37.73 -29.95 26.19
C LEU A 489 -37.19 -29.86 24.77
N ASN A 490 -35.93 -29.49 24.59
CA ASN A 490 -35.27 -29.37 23.30
C ASN A 490 -34.01 -30.25 23.25
N PRO A 491 -34.03 -31.39 22.52
CA PRO A 491 -32.88 -32.28 22.43
C PRO A 491 -31.73 -31.70 21.59
N TYR A 492 -31.94 -30.56 20.90
CA TYR A 492 -30.97 -29.93 20.02
C TYR A 492 -30.22 -28.76 20.67
N VAL A 493 -30.45 -28.47 21.95
CA VAL A 493 -29.73 -27.40 22.68
C VAL A 493 -28.21 -27.57 22.62
N SER A 494 -27.70 -28.81 22.56
CA SER A 494 -26.26 -29.04 22.41
C SER A 494 -25.72 -28.51 21.07
N TRP A 495 -26.51 -28.57 20.00
CA TRP A 495 -26.14 -28.01 18.69
C TRP A 495 -26.05 -26.47 18.78
N ILE A 496 -27.05 -25.84 19.42
CA ILE A 496 -27.06 -24.37 19.60
C ILE A 496 -25.82 -23.93 20.38
N LYS A 497 -25.55 -24.58 21.51
CA LYS A 497 -24.40 -24.28 22.38
C LYS A 497 -23.06 -24.53 21.70
N GLU A 498 -22.95 -25.52 20.83
CA GLU A 498 -21.73 -25.82 20.08
C GLU A 498 -21.37 -24.66 19.15
N PHE A 499 -22.30 -24.28 18.28
CA PHE A 499 -22.04 -23.24 17.27
C PHE A 499 -22.04 -21.82 17.83
N SER A 500 -22.76 -21.55 18.93
CA SER A 500 -22.70 -20.27 19.65
C SER A 500 -21.55 -20.20 20.65
N GLY A 501 -20.89 -21.32 20.95
CA GLY A 501 -19.93 -21.45 22.04
C GLY A 501 -18.56 -20.84 21.73
N GLU A 502 -17.80 -20.53 22.78
CA GLU A 502 -16.50 -19.85 22.64
C GLU A 502 -15.51 -20.59 21.73
N THR A 503 -15.51 -21.93 21.76
CA THR A 503 -14.63 -22.76 20.92
C THR A 503 -14.89 -22.54 19.44
N TYR A 504 -16.14 -22.69 18.99
CA TYR A 504 -16.51 -22.51 17.59
C TYR A 504 -16.35 -21.05 17.16
N GLN A 505 -16.73 -20.10 18.04
CA GLN A 505 -16.57 -18.67 17.76
C GLN A 505 -15.10 -18.24 17.66
N LYS A 506 -14.18 -18.95 18.31
CA LYS A 506 -12.73 -18.75 18.11
C LYS A 506 -12.30 -19.18 16.71
N GLU A 507 -12.85 -20.27 16.18
CA GLU A 507 -12.60 -20.72 14.80
C GLU A 507 -13.22 -19.75 13.79
N VAL A 508 -14.44 -19.26 14.02
CA VAL A 508 -15.07 -18.20 13.21
C VAL A 508 -14.18 -16.96 13.15
N LYS A 509 -13.66 -16.49 14.29
CA LYS A 509 -12.72 -15.35 14.34
C LYS A 509 -11.42 -15.62 13.58
N ALA A 510 -10.89 -16.84 13.64
CA ALA A 510 -9.71 -17.24 12.87
C ALA A 510 -10.00 -17.25 11.36
N GLY A 511 -11.18 -17.74 10.95
CA GLY A 511 -11.66 -17.69 9.57
C GLY A 511 -11.84 -16.26 9.06
N LEU A 512 -12.51 -15.40 9.84
CA LEU A 512 -12.64 -13.96 9.55
C LEU A 512 -11.26 -13.28 9.39
N THR A 513 -10.33 -13.57 10.30
CA THR A 513 -8.96 -13.03 10.23
C THR A 513 -8.25 -13.48 8.96
N THR A 514 -8.45 -14.73 8.53
CA THR A 514 -7.87 -15.26 7.30
C THR A 514 -8.46 -14.56 6.06
N ILE A 515 -9.79 -14.38 6.02
CA ILE A 515 -10.49 -13.68 4.94
C ILE A 515 -10.00 -12.23 4.84
N GLU A 516 -9.95 -11.49 5.95
CA GLU A 516 -9.48 -10.09 5.97
C GLU A 516 -7.98 -9.96 5.72
N GLY A 517 -7.20 -10.99 6.08
CA GLY A 517 -5.78 -11.08 5.76
C GLY A 517 -5.55 -10.96 4.26
N PHE A 518 -6.43 -11.53 3.42
CA PHE A 518 -6.34 -11.39 1.97
C PHE A 518 -6.58 -9.94 1.52
N GLY A 519 -7.68 -9.32 1.95
CA GLY A 519 -7.98 -7.92 1.62
C GLY A 519 -6.94 -6.92 2.13
N SER A 520 -6.24 -7.26 3.21
CA SER A 520 -5.19 -6.41 3.80
C SER A 520 -3.86 -6.52 3.04
N THR A 521 -3.42 -7.74 2.74
CA THR A 521 -2.14 -8.04 2.09
C THR A 521 -2.14 -7.76 0.59
N THR A 522 -3.24 -8.07 -0.10
CA THR A 522 -3.39 -7.85 -1.55
C THR A 522 -4.63 -7.01 -1.83
N PRO A 523 -4.52 -5.91 -2.56
CA PRO A 523 -5.71 -5.14 -2.93
C PRO A 523 -6.67 -5.94 -3.78
N VAL A 524 -7.92 -5.95 -3.33
CA VAL A 524 -9.02 -6.50 -4.11
C VAL A 524 -9.41 -5.44 -5.14
N THR A 525 -9.12 -5.72 -6.42
CA THR A 525 -9.64 -4.91 -7.54
C THR A 525 -11.14 -5.15 -7.70
N LYS A 526 -11.82 -4.35 -8.53
CA LYS A 526 -13.25 -4.55 -8.80
C LYS A 526 -13.53 -5.91 -9.42
N GLU A 527 -12.76 -6.29 -10.44
CA GLU A 527 -12.90 -7.55 -11.17
C GLU A 527 -12.65 -8.73 -10.24
N ARG A 528 -11.62 -8.60 -9.40
CA ARG A 528 -11.32 -9.62 -8.40
C ARG A 528 -12.41 -9.72 -7.35
N PHE A 529 -12.99 -8.59 -6.93
CA PHE A 529 -14.11 -8.59 -5.99
C PHE A 529 -15.34 -9.28 -6.58
N GLU A 530 -15.72 -8.97 -7.82
CA GLU A 530 -16.85 -9.58 -8.52
C GLU A 530 -16.70 -11.12 -8.62
N GLU A 531 -15.50 -11.58 -8.95
CA GLU A 531 -15.15 -13.00 -8.99
C GLU A 531 -15.30 -13.69 -7.62
N LEU A 532 -14.84 -13.06 -6.53
CA LEU A 532 -14.98 -13.61 -5.18
C LEU A 532 -16.45 -13.63 -4.73
N VAL A 533 -17.22 -12.60 -5.08
CA VAL A 533 -18.67 -12.53 -4.79
C VAL A 533 -19.43 -13.65 -5.50
N GLU A 534 -19.05 -14.02 -6.72
CA GLU A 534 -19.71 -15.11 -7.44
C GLU A 534 -19.53 -16.46 -6.72
N VAL A 535 -18.30 -16.77 -6.30
CA VAL A 535 -17.99 -17.99 -5.53
C VAL A 535 -18.75 -17.99 -4.20
N TRP A 536 -18.65 -16.89 -3.46
CA TRP A 536 -19.35 -16.70 -2.18
C TRP A 536 -20.85 -16.91 -2.33
N LYS A 537 -21.47 -16.22 -3.29
CA LYS A 537 -22.91 -16.30 -3.57
C LYS A 537 -23.33 -17.73 -3.90
N ARG A 538 -22.55 -18.45 -4.70
CA ARG A 538 -22.85 -19.84 -5.07
C ARG A 538 -22.82 -20.76 -3.86
N CYS A 539 -21.83 -20.61 -2.98
CA CYS A 539 -21.74 -21.40 -1.75
C CYS A 539 -22.87 -21.06 -0.75
N VAL A 540 -23.26 -19.80 -0.57
CA VAL A 540 -24.42 -19.44 0.27
C VAL A 540 -25.71 -20.12 -0.21
N VAL A 541 -25.92 -20.20 -1.53
CA VAL A 541 -27.07 -20.93 -2.10
C VAL A 541 -26.96 -22.44 -1.85
N MET A 542 -25.76 -23.02 -1.95
CA MET A 542 -25.54 -24.44 -1.70
C MET A 542 -25.71 -24.82 -0.23
N GLU A 543 -25.30 -23.96 0.71
CA GLU A 543 -25.56 -24.11 2.16
C GLU A 543 -27.07 -24.18 2.46
N LYS A 544 -27.83 -23.23 1.91
CA LYS A 544 -29.29 -23.27 2.02
C LYS A 544 -29.84 -24.57 1.42
N GLY A 545 -29.39 -24.94 0.22
CA GLY A 545 -29.79 -26.18 -0.45
C GLY A 545 -29.47 -27.45 0.35
N PHE A 546 -28.39 -27.43 1.13
CA PHE A 546 -28.04 -28.51 2.05
C PHE A 546 -29.08 -28.64 3.17
N TRP A 547 -29.57 -27.54 3.73
CA TRP A 547 -30.64 -27.57 4.73
C TRP A 547 -32.04 -27.80 4.15
N ASP A 548 -32.32 -27.33 2.92
CA ASP A 548 -33.56 -27.63 2.19
C ASP A 548 -33.74 -29.14 2.01
N MET A 549 -32.66 -29.84 1.62
CA MET A 549 -32.63 -31.30 1.54
C MET A 549 -33.05 -31.94 2.87
N ILE A 550 -32.52 -31.45 4.00
CA ILE A 550 -32.80 -32.04 5.31
C ILE A 550 -34.27 -31.88 5.68
N ILE A 551 -34.83 -30.69 5.49
CA ILE A 551 -36.23 -30.38 5.81
C ILE A 551 -37.21 -31.06 4.85
N SER A 552 -36.80 -31.43 3.64
CA SER A 552 -37.66 -32.18 2.71
C SER A 552 -38.02 -33.60 3.18
N LEU A 553 -37.36 -34.09 4.24
CA LEU A 553 -37.65 -35.38 4.88
C LEU A 553 -38.75 -35.30 5.96
N SER A 554 -39.17 -34.07 6.33
CA SER A 554 -40.12 -33.77 7.42
C SER A 554 -41.58 -33.97 7.03
#